data_AF-A0A090N478-F1
#
_entry.id   AF-A0A090N478-F1
#
_cell.length_a   1.000
_cell.length_b   1.000
_cell.length_c   1.000
_cell.angle_alpha   90.00
_cell.angle_beta   90.00
_cell.angle_gamma   90.00
#
_symmetry.space_group_name_H-M   'P 1'
#
loop_
_entity.id
_entity.type
_entity.pdbx_description
1 polymer ?
#
loop_
_entity_poly.entity_id
_entity_poly.type
_entity_poly.pdbx_seq_one_letter_code
_entity_poly.pdbx_strand_id
1 'polypeptide(L)'
;MDAAIFLYSRVSRIPDDTRIVPCLDMLEDTERINLVAELTDGTIVRGQNEISHPSIDSKKFTKDIVASSKSPDVMRKAFWTAVLESGEFPESDPHEVWGGLPKSSGGYKSVRTALASGSLIDAAELLKSRFDDIADTPLSVWDVDKVVTAFDPLPSPVKRVFYASSLDPAAKNIEVQPKPNRTVLNDIADCDAVIYGMGSLYTSIIPNVCLRGMSEAIAKSECKKVIMLNGSLDRETGRMKASEIVQALVDAVNMRYTAHETSYAVRDIVTDVMYPQNGGIVVDVDVLASMGVQAHECESVPAPSSAASPAAHYDSVAFVTRLARFLRREGVAR
;
A
#
# COMPACT_ATOMS: atom_id res chain seq x y z
N MET A 1 -18.31 -1.98 7.14
CA MET A 1 -17.00 -1.39 6.75
C MET A 1 -17.07 0.13 6.80
N ASP A 2 -18.03 0.76 6.13
CA ASP A 2 -18.16 2.23 6.06
C ASP A 2 -18.23 2.93 7.43
N ALA A 3 -18.97 2.39 8.39
CA ALA A 3 -19.01 2.93 9.76
C ALA A 3 -17.64 2.91 10.46
N ALA A 4 -16.81 1.89 10.21
CA ALA A 4 -15.47 1.80 10.77
C ALA A 4 -14.52 2.80 10.10
N ILE A 5 -14.62 2.98 8.77
CA ILE A 5 -13.88 4.02 8.04
C ILE A 5 -14.26 5.41 8.55
N PHE A 6 -15.55 5.67 8.74
CA PHE A 6 -16.04 6.93 9.29
C PHE A 6 -15.48 7.19 10.69
N LEU A 7 -15.59 6.22 11.59
CA LEU A 7 -15.05 6.33 12.96
C LEU A 7 -13.54 6.57 12.94
N TYR A 8 -12.79 5.79 12.16
CA TYR A 8 -11.35 5.94 12.01
C TYR A 8 -10.98 7.33 11.48
N SER A 9 -11.69 7.83 10.47
CA SER A 9 -11.46 9.16 9.90
C SER A 9 -11.63 10.27 10.94
N ARG A 10 -12.65 10.14 11.81
CA ARG A 10 -12.90 11.09 12.91
C ARG A 10 -11.84 11.02 14.00
N VAL A 11 -11.44 9.80 14.39
CA VAL A 11 -10.42 9.59 15.44
C VAL A 11 -9.05 10.07 14.96
N SER A 12 -8.67 9.77 13.73
CA SER A 12 -7.41 10.16 13.11
C SER A 12 -7.37 11.61 12.62
N ARG A 13 -8.49 12.34 12.74
CA ARG A 13 -8.64 13.75 12.31
C ARG A 13 -8.25 13.96 10.84
N ILE A 14 -8.70 13.06 9.98
CA ILE A 14 -8.56 13.22 8.54
C ILE A 14 -9.26 14.52 8.12
N PRO A 15 -8.63 15.36 7.26
CA PRO A 15 -9.25 16.58 6.76
C PRO A 15 -10.65 16.34 6.18
N ASP A 16 -11.59 17.25 6.44
CA ASP A 16 -12.99 17.09 6.02
C ASP A 16 -13.17 17.15 4.49
N ASP A 17 -12.16 17.62 3.75
CA ASP A 17 -12.09 17.61 2.28
C ASP A 17 -11.51 16.31 1.71
N THR A 18 -11.10 15.37 2.56
CA THR A 18 -10.57 14.06 2.16
C THR A 18 -11.60 12.97 2.40
N ARG A 19 -11.89 12.18 1.36
CA ARG A 19 -12.78 11.03 1.45
C ARG A 19 -12.02 9.73 1.30
N ILE A 20 -12.20 8.80 2.24
CA ILE A 20 -11.72 7.42 2.13
C ILE A 20 -12.91 6.54 1.77
N VAL A 21 -12.78 5.80 0.67
CA VAL A 21 -13.84 4.93 0.13
C VAL A 21 -13.28 3.53 -0.08
N PRO A 22 -13.98 2.47 0.38
CA PRO A 22 -13.61 1.11 0.00
C PRO A 22 -13.83 0.94 -1.51
N CYS A 23 -12.84 0.40 -2.22
CA CYS A 23 -12.94 0.32 -3.68
C CYS A 23 -13.97 -0.70 -4.17
N LEU A 24 -14.21 -1.75 -3.37
CA LEU A 24 -15.15 -2.82 -3.68
C LEU A 24 -16.55 -2.48 -3.18
N ASP A 25 -17.56 -2.82 -3.99
CA ASP A 25 -18.95 -2.81 -3.54
C ASP A 25 -19.21 -4.05 -2.65
N MET A 26 -19.44 -3.79 -1.37
CA MET A 26 -19.67 -4.83 -0.35
C MET A 26 -21.17 -5.07 -0.08
N LEU A 27 -22.06 -4.48 -0.90
CA LEU A 27 -23.52 -4.50 -0.69
C LEU A 27 -24.23 -5.75 -1.24
N GLU A 28 -23.59 -6.53 -2.13
CA GLU A 28 -24.17 -7.74 -2.72
C GLU A 28 -23.44 -8.99 -2.20
N ASP A 29 -23.99 -9.69 -1.18
CA ASP A 29 -23.69 -11.08 -0.77
C ASP A 29 -22.23 -11.59 -0.89
N THR A 30 -21.24 -10.69 -0.81
CA THR A 30 -19.84 -11.05 -1.04
C THR A 30 -19.31 -11.70 0.22
N GLU A 31 -19.26 -13.04 0.17
CA GLU A 31 -18.37 -13.87 0.98
C GLU A 31 -16.95 -13.29 1.01
N ARG A 32 -16.12 -13.78 1.94
CA ARG A 32 -14.70 -13.39 2.00
C ARG A 32 -14.04 -13.58 0.64
N ILE A 33 -13.72 -12.47 -0.02
CA ILE A 33 -12.91 -12.47 -1.23
C ILE A 33 -11.43 -12.54 -0.87
N ASN A 34 -10.68 -13.25 -1.69
CA ASN A 34 -9.25 -13.42 -1.51
C ASN A 34 -8.53 -13.05 -2.81
N LEU A 35 -7.29 -12.59 -2.68
CA LEU A 35 -6.46 -12.27 -3.82
C LEU A 35 -5.65 -13.49 -4.25
N VAL A 36 -5.62 -13.77 -5.55
CA VAL A 36 -4.90 -14.90 -6.15
C VAL A 36 -4.10 -14.41 -7.36
N ALA A 37 -2.88 -14.89 -7.51
CA ALA A 37 -2.04 -14.63 -8.68
C ALA A 37 -1.89 -15.91 -9.53
N GLU A 38 -2.04 -15.76 -10.84
CA GLU A 38 -1.59 -16.74 -11.83
C GLU A 38 -0.23 -16.26 -12.35
N LEU A 39 0.77 -17.13 -12.31
CA LEU A 39 2.10 -16.86 -12.86
C LEU A 39 2.16 -17.30 -14.33
N THR A 40 3.19 -16.84 -15.04
CA THR A 40 3.37 -17.11 -16.48
C THR A 40 3.60 -18.58 -16.81
N ASP A 41 4.13 -19.38 -15.86
CA ASP A 41 4.25 -20.84 -16.00
C ASP A 41 2.95 -21.60 -15.65
N GLY A 42 1.87 -20.90 -15.29
CA GLY A 42 0.58 -21.48 -14.91
C GLY A 42 0.45 -21.80 -13.41
N THR A 43 1.47 -21.55 -12.60
CA THR A 43 1.41 -21.71 -11.13
C THR A 43 0.39 -20.75 -10.53
N ILE A 44 -0.40 -21.22 -9.56
CA ILE A 44 -1.39 -20.42 -8.84
C ILE A 44 -0.89 -20.15 -7.42
N VAL A 45 -0.68 -18.87 -7.09
CA VAL A 45 -0.30 -18.39 -5.75
C VAL A 45 -1.54 -17.81 -5.07
N ARG A 46 -1.93 -18.38 -3.93
CA ARG A 46 -3.20 -18.10 -3.28
C ARG A 46 -2.99 -17.29 -1.99
N GLY A 47 -3.63 -16.13 -1.91
CA GLY A 47 -3.57 -15.24 -0.76
C GLY A 47 -2.61 -14.07 -0.99
N GLN A 48 -3.02 -12.88 -0.55
CA GLN A 48 -2.23 -11.66 -0.72
C GLN A 48 -0.82 -11.80 -0.14
N ASN A 49 -0.72 -12.33 1.09
CA ASN A 49 0.57 -12.50 1.76
C ASN A 49 1.49 -13.44 0.97
N GLU A 50 1.00 -14.55 0.45
CA GLU A 50 1.85 -15.47 -0.34
C GLU A 50 2.36 -14.82 -1.63
N ILE A 51 1.66 -13.83 -2.18
CA ILE A 51 2.08 -13.05 -3.35
C ILE A 51 3.12 -11.98 -2.97
N SER A 52 2.87 -11.20 -1.91
CA SER A 52 3.69 -10.03 -1.54
C SER A 52 4.84 -10.34 -0.57
N HIS A 53 4.62 -11.25 0.38
CA HIS A 53 5.55 -11.58 1.47
C HIS A 53 5.14 -12.92 2.12
N PRO A 54 5.71 -14.06 1.67
CA PRO A 54 5.26 -15.36 2.16
C PRO A 54 5.61 -15.45 3.65
N SER A 55 4.76 -16.13 4.41
CA SER A 55 5.02 -16.31 5.85
C SER A 55 6.38 -16.98 6.04
N ILE A 56 7.23 -16.42 6.90
CA ILE A 56 8.59 -16.95 7.15
C ILE A 56 8.46 -18.41 7.65
N ASP A 57 9.10 -19.35 6.96
CA ASP A 57 9.19 -20.73 7.40
C ASP A 57 9.99 -20.79 8.72
N SER A 58 9.28 -21.04 9.82
CA SER A 58 9.85 -21.06 11.18
C SER A 58 10.97 -22.09 11.37
N LYS A 59 11.16 -23.01 10.41
CA LYS A 59 12.22 -24.04 10.43
C LYS A 59 13.54 -23.58 9.82
N LYS A 60 13.60 -22.44 9.11
CA LYS A 60 14.84 -21.97 8.45
C LYS A 60 15.63 -20.95 9.25
N PHE A 61 15.12 -20.46 10.38
CA PHE A 61 15.81 -19.50 11.24
C PHE A 61 16.02 -20.06 12.66
N THR A 62 17.26 -20.31 13.05
CA THR A 62 17.64 -20.34 14.46
C THR A 62 17.70 -18.90 14.95
N LYS A 63 16.70 -18.52 15.73
CA LYS A 63 16.65 -17.24 16.44
C LYS A 63 17.66 -17.30 17.59
N ASP A 64 18.83 -16.69 17.42
CA ASP A 64 19.65 -16.25 18.56
C ASP A 64 18.99 -15.00 19.18
N ILE A 65 17.80 -15.20 19.76
CA ILE A 65 17.21 -14.19 20.64
C ILE A 65 17.96 -14.29 21.96
N VAL A 66 18.68 -13.23 22.33
CA VAL A 66 18.98 -12.98 23.74
C VAL A 66 17.65 -12.74 24.42
N ALA A 67 17.09 -13.79 25.00
CA ALA A 67 15.78 -13.76 25.64
C ALA A 67 15.83 -12.83 26.87
N SER A 68 15.20 -11.66 26.75
CA SER A 68 14.66 -10.99 27.92
C SER A 68 13.59 -11.92 28.52
N SER A 69 13.77 -12.32 29.77
CA SER A 69 13.09 -13.46 30.42
C SER A 69 11.66 -13.18 30.89
N LYS A 70 10.95 -12.19 30.33
CA LYS A 70 9.55 -11.93 30.67
C LYS A 70 8.70 -11.63 29.42
N SER A 71 7.78 -12.54 29.11
CA SER A 71 6.69 -12.26 28.16
C SER A 71 5.74 -11.22 28.76
N PRO A 72 5.31 -10.20 27.99
CA PRO A 72 4.46 -9.11 28.49
C PRO A 72 3.05 -9.60 28.87
N ASP A 73 2.50 -9.06 29.96
CA ASP A 73 1.26 -9.54 30.59
C ASP A 73 -0.02 -9.34 29.74
N VAL A 74 0.00 -8.44 28.76
CA VAL A 74 -1.12 -8.21 27.81
C VAL A 74 -1.43 -9.40 26.92
N MET A 75 -0.50 -10.34 26.80
CA MET A 75 -0.69 -11.58 26.03
C MET A 75 -1.41 -12.66 26.85
N ARG A 76 -1.72 -12.41 28.13
CA ARG A 76 -2.39 -13.40 29.01
C ARG A 76 -3.89 -13.16 29.06
N LYS A 77 -4.67 -14.21 28.83
CA LYS A 77 -6.15 -14.20 28.89
C LYS A 77 -6.70 -13.64 30.21
N ALA A 78 -6.03 -13.95 31.33
CA ALA A 78 -6.43 -13.50 32.66
C ALA A 78 -6.40 -11.96 32.81
N PHE A 79 -5.51 -11.27 32.09
CA PHE A 79 -5.43 -9.81 32.10
C PHE A 79 -6.69 -9.17 31.50
N TRP A 80 -7.12 -9.64 30.32
CA TRP A 80 -8.31 -9.12 29.65
C TRP A 80 -9.61 -9.49 30.38
N THR A 81 -9.67 -10.65 31.02
CA THR A 81 -10.80 -11.01 31.88
C THR A 81 -10.94 -10.04 33.05
N ALA A 82 -9.83 -9.69 33.71
CA ALA A 82 -9.85 -8.73 34.82
C ALA A 82 -10.27 -7.32 34.37
N VAL A 83 -9.76 -6.83 33.23
CA VAL A 83 -10.11 -5.51 32.67
C VAL A 83 -11.59 -5.43 32.28
N LEU A 84 -12.15 -6.51 31.72
CA LEU A 84 -13.56 -6.56 31.32
C LEU A 84 -14.52 -6.64 32.51
N GLU A 85 -14.09 -7.25 33.61
CA GLU A 85 -14.89 -7.38 34.84
C GLU A 85 -14.81 -6.14 35.73
N SER A 86 -13.64 -5.48 35.80
CA SER A 86 -13.45 -4.26 36.61
C SER A 86 -13.88 -2.98 35.89
N GLY A 87 -13.87 -2.98 34.55
CA GLY A 87 -14.06 -1.76 33.75
C GLY A 87 -12.89 -0.76 33.82
N GLU A 88 -11.81 -1.10 34.54
CA GLU A 88 -10.64 -0.26 34.76
C GLU A 88 -9.36 -1.04 34.44
N PHE A 89 -8.43 -0.41 33.73
CA PHE A 89 -7.11 -0.99 33.47
C PHE A 89 -6.26 -0.96 34.76
N PRO A 90 -5.56 -2.05 35.11
CA PRO A 90 -4.69 -2.07 36.28
C PRO A 90 -3.62 -0.96 36.18
N GLU A 91 -3.43 -0.20 37.26
CA GLU A 91 -2.31 0.73 37.37
C GLU A 91 -1.00 -0.06 37.30
N SER A 92 -0.37 -0.02 36.13
CA SER A 92 0.97 -0.54 35.89
C SER A 92 1.81 0.58 35.28
N ASP A 93 3.09 0.63 35.66
CA ASP A 93 4.02 1.59 35.10
C ASP A 93 4.13 1.31 33.58
N PRO A 94 3.90 2.32 32.70
CA PRO A 94 3.88 2.15 31.23
C PRO A 94 5.11 1.45 30.63
N HIS A 95 6.18 1.33 31.42
CA HIS A 95 7.40 0.61 31.12
C HIS A 95 7.25 -0.91 30.90
N GLU A 96 6.21 -1.58 31.42
CA GLU A 96 6.07 -3.05 31.28
C GLU A 96 5.19 -3.51 30.10
N VAL A 97 4.42 -2.62 29.47
CA VAL A 97 3.37 -3.05 28.51
C VAL A 97 3.72 -2.81 27.03
N TRP A 98 4.49 -1.76 26.71
CA TRP A 98 4.68 -1.31 25.31
C TRP A 98 6.11 -0.84 24.97
N GLY A 99 7.15 -1.44 25.53
CA GLY A 99 8.54 -1.14 25.12
C GLY A 99 9.10 0.23 25.55
N GLY A 100 8.37 1.00 26.36
CA GLY A 100 8.85 2.23 27.01
C GLY A 100 8.91 3.47 26.09
N LEU A 101 8.52 4.63 26.63
CA LEU A 101 8.59 5.91 25.90
C LEU A 101 10.04 6.42 25.87
N PRO A 102 10.64 6.70 24.69
CA PRO A 102 11.94 7.36 24.62
C PRO A 102 11.89 8.73 25.31
N LYS A 103 13.00 9.08 25.95
CA LYS A 103 13.19 10.36 26.62
C LYS A 103 13.88 11.31 25.63
N SER A 104 13.30 12.48 25.38
CA SER A 104 13.95 13.49 24.53
C SER A 104 15.26 13.96 25.13
N SER A 105 16.09 14.64 24.33
CA SER A 105 17.34 15.24 24.78
C SER A 105 17.18 16.19 25.99
N GLY A 106 16.07 16.93 26.05
CA GLY A 106 15.64 17.78 27.17
C GLY A 106 14.97 17.05 28.34
N GLY A 107 14.88 15.72 28.29
CA GLY A 107 14.42 14.90 29.41
C GLY A 107 12.91 14.64 29.45
N TYR A 108 12.15 15.02 28.42
CA TYR A 108 10.70 14.84 28.37
C TYR A 108 10.32 13.46 27.85
N LYS A 109 9.30 12.85 28.46
CA LYS A 109 8.72 11.57 28.02
C LYS A 109 7.48 11.72 27.14
N SER A 110 6.95 12.93 26.98
CA SER A 110 5.77 13.20 26.15
C SER A 110 5.87 14.53 25.40
N VAL A 111 5.35 14.55 24.17
CA VAL A 111 5.27 15.74 23.31
C VAL A 111 4.52 16.87 24.02
N ARG A 112 3.44 16.54 24.75
CA ARG A 112 2.63 17.52 25.48
C ARG A 112 3.43 18.19 26.61
N THR A 113 4.26 17.43 27.32
CA THR A 113 5.11 17.98 28.40
C THR A 113 6.21 18.88 27.85
N ALA A 114 6.81 18.51 26.71
CA ALA A 114 7.80 19.32 26.01
C ALA A 114 7.20 20.64 25.44
N LEU A 115 5.99 20.58 24.88
CA LEU A 115 5.28 21.78 24.42
C LEU A 115 4.90 22.70 25.58
N ALA A 116 4.44 22.14 26.71
CA ALA A 116 4.07 22.93 27.89
C ALA A 116 5.27 23.64 28.54
N SER A 117 6.49 23.12 28.38
CA SER A 117 7.72 23.79 28.83
C SER A 117 8.29 24.78 27.81
N GLY A 118 7.68 24.89 26.62
CA GLY A 118 8.16 25.75 25.54
C GLY A 118 9.27 25.14 24.68
N SER A 119 9.66 23.87 24.90
CA SER A 119 10.68 23.21 24.09
C SER A 119 10.10 22.56 22.84
N LEU A 120 10.07 23.32 21.74
CA LEU A 120 9.58 22.85 20.43
C LEU A 120 10.49 21.80 19.80
N ILE A 121 11.80 21.84 20.09
CA ILE A 121 12.79 20.88 19.55
C ILE A 121 12.57 19.49 20.14
N ASP A 122 12.39 19.41 21.47
CA ASP A 122 12.09 18.16 22.16
C ASP A 122 10.73 17.57 21.74
N ALA A 123 9.74 18.43 21.51
CA ALA A 123 8.44 18.01 21.00
C ALA A 123 8.55 17.42 19.58
N ALA A 124 9.37 18.03 18.72
CA ALA A 124 9.63 17.53 17.37
C ALA A 124 10.44 16.22 17.37
N GLU A 125 11.43 16.08 18.24
CA GLU A 125 12.20 14.84 18.43
C GLU A 125 11.30 13.67 18.88
N LEU A 126 10.40 13.94 19.84
CA LEU A 126 9.42 12.95 20.30
C LEU A 126 8.36 12.63 19.24
N LEU A 127 7.97 13.59 18.40
CA LEU A 127 7.04 13.34 17.29
C LEU A 127 7.73 12.52 16.18
N LYS A 128 8.96 12.88 15.82
CA LYS A 128 9.75 12.17 14.82
C LYS A 128 10.00 10.73 15.23
N SER A 129 10.41 10.48 16.49
CA SER A 129 10.56 9.12 16.99
C SER A 129 9.25 8.32 16.98
N ARG A 130 8.09 8.95 17.15
CA ARG A 130 6.79 8.25 17.00
C ARG A 130 6.42 7.97 15.55
N PHE A 131 6.80 8.83 14.62
CA PHE A 131 6.63 8.57 13.18
C PHE A 131 7.59 7.48 12.71
N ASP A 132 8.83 7.51 13.15
CA ASP A 132 9.82 6.47 12.92
C ASP A 132 9.35 5.17 13.61
N ASP A 133 8.82 5.19 14.83
CA ASP A 133 8.24 4.02 15.49
C ASP A 133 7.01 3.47 14.74
N ILE A 134 6.16 4.31 14.15
CA ILE A 134 5.01 3.87 13.34
C ILE A 134 5.46 3.31 11.99
N ALA A 135 6.56 3.83 11.43
CA ALA A 135 7.13 3.41 10.17
C ALA A 135 7.99 2.14 10.29
N ASP A 136 8.72 1.99 11.40
CA ASP A 136 9.71 0.93 11.64
C ASP A 136 9.24 -0.11 12.68
N THR A 137 8.29 0.22 13.57
CA THR A 137 7.71 -0.74 14.54
C THR A 137 6.28 -1.10 14.13
N PRO A 138 6.05 -2.31 13.61
CA PRO A 138 4.72 -2.71 13.17
C PRO A 138 3.74 -2.77 14.35
N LEU A 139 2.72 -1.91 14.34
CA LEU A 139 1.59 -1.93 15.29
C LEU A 139 0.62 -3.11 15.07
N SER A 140 1.05 -4.17 14.38
CA SER A 140 0.27 -5.38 14.18
C SER A 140 0.93 -6.57 14.87
N VAL A 141 0.14 -7.25 15.69
CA VAL A 141 0.30 -8.65 16.15
C VAL A 141 0.41 -9.66 14.99
N TRP A 142 0.47 -9.15 13.75
CA TRP A 142 0.73 -9.84 12.50
C TRP A 142 2.00 -9.23 11.91
N ASP A 143 3.15 -9.67 12.42
CA ASP A 143 4.48 -9.36 11.89
C ASP A 143 4.52 -9.76 10.41
N VAL A 144 4.54 -8.77 9.51
CA VAL A 144 5.10 -8.96 8.18
C VAL A 144 6.00 -7.79 7.85
N ASP A 145 7.26 -7.95 8.22
CA ASP A 145 8.32 -7.08 7.74
C ASP A 145 8.58 -7.39 6.26
N LYS A 146 8.15 -6.49 5.36
CA LYS A 146 8.42 -6.61 3.92
C LYS A 146 9.92 -6.62 3.64
N VAL A 147 10.77 -6.06 4.53
CA VAL A 147 12.21 -6.00 4.32
C VAL A 147 12.87 -7.38 4.45
N VAL A 148 12.33 -8.26 5.29
CA VAL A 148 12.92 -9.58 5.59
C VAL A 148 12.57 -10.64 4.54
N THR A 149 11.43 -10.51 3.85
CA THR A 149 10.93 -11.51 2.88
C THR A 149 10.89 -11.03 1.43
N ALA A 150 11.16 -9.75 1.16
CA ALA A 150 11.13 -9.16 -0.18
C ALA A 150 12.13 -9.74 -1.20
N PHE A 151 13.03 -10.64 -0.79
CA PHE A 151 14.09 -11.15 -1.66
C PHE A 151 13.89 -12.57 -2.20
N ASP A 152 12.85 -13.30 -1.78
CA ASP A 152 12.52 -14.58 -2.43
C ASP A 152 11.71 -14.29 -3.71
N PRO A 153 12.31 -14.43 -4.92
CA PRO A 153 11.59 -14.18 -6.15
C PRO A 153 10.49 -15.22 -6.34
N LEU A 154 9.39 -14.80 -6.98
CA LEU A 154 8.41 -15.75 -7.49
C LEU A 154 9.07 -16.69 -8.52
N PRO A 155 8.62 -17.95 -8.63
CA PRO A 155 9.23 -18.93 -9.54
C PRO A 155 9.12 -18.51 -11.02
N SER A 156 8.14 -17.69 -11.36
CA SER A 156 8.02 -17.00 -12.64
C SER A 156 7.24 -15.68 -12.49
N PRO A 157 7.32 -14.76 -13.48
CA PRO A 157 6.58 -13.49 -13.44
C PRO A 157 5.07 -13.68 -13.27
N VAL A 158 4.42 -12.73 -12.60
CA VAL A 158 2.96 -12.71 -12.46
C VAL A 158 2.33 -12.41 -13.81
N LYS A 159 1.45 -13.32 -14.27
CA LYS A 159 0.66 -13.14 -15.49
C LYS A 159 -0.56 -12.27 -15.24
N ARG A 160 -1.29 -12.51 -14.14
CA ARG A 160 -2.44 -11.72 -13.71
C ARG A 160 -2.77 -11.96 -12.23
N VAL A 161 -3.52 -11.04 -11.65
CA VAL A 161 -4.16 -11.20 -10.34
C VAL A 161 -5.67 -11.10 -10.50
N PHE A 162 -6.39 -11.94 -9.75
CA PHE A 162 -7.86 -11.97 -9.74
C PHE A 162 -8.39 -12.27 -8.34
N TYR A 163 -9.68 -11.97 -8.13
CA TYR A 163 -10.36 -12.26 -6.88
C TYR A 163 -10.93 -13.68 -6.88
N ALA A 164 -10.89 -14.34 -5.73
CA ALA A 164 -11.37 -15.69 -5.53
C ALA A 164 -12.27 -15.78 -4.28
N SER A 165 -13.41 -16.46 -4.38
CA SER A 165 -14.31 -16.73 -3.24
C SER A 165 -13.72 -17.70 -2.20
N SER A 166 -12.69 -18.46 -2.56
CA SER A 166 -12.03 -19.43 -1.68
C SER A 166 -10.53 -19.55 -1.98
N LEU A 167 -9.76 -19.97 -0.98
CA LEU A 167 -8.35 -20.34 -1.14
C LEU A 167 -8.16 -21.87 -1.26
N ASP A 168 -9.23 -22.67 -1.15
CA ASP A 168 -9.17 -24.12 -1.26
C ASP A 168 -8.76 -24.56 -2.68
N PRO A 169 -7.63 -25.26 -2.86
CA PRO A 169 -7.23 -25.79 -4.16
C PRO A 169 -8.23 -26.76 -4.80
N ALA A 170 -9.06 -27.44 -4.00
CA ALA A 170 -10.05 -28.40 -4.47
C ALA A 170 -11.34 -27.75 -4.99
N ALA A 171 -11.56 -26.45 -4.70
CA ALA A 171 -12.74 -25.74 -5.18
C ALA A 171 -12.66 -25.49 -6.70
N LYS A 172 -13.74 -25.80 -7.42
CA LYS A 172 -13.87 -25.51 -8.87
C LYS A 172 -14.52 -24.14 -9.05
N ASN A 173 -14.09 -23.38 -10.07
CA ASN A 173 -14.64 -22.07 -10.46
C ASN A 173 -14.72 -21.05 -9.32
N ILE A 174 -13.55 -20.68 -8.81
CA ILE A 174 -13.41 -19.80 -7.63
C ILE A 174 -13.30 -18.32 -8.02
N GLU A 175 -12.95 -18.01 -9.27
CA GLU A 175 -12.77 -16.62 -9.72
C GLU A 175 -14.08 -15.84 -9.60
N VAL A 176 -14.01 -14.70 -8.91
CA VAL A 176 -15.09 -13.73 -8.78
C VAL A 176 -14.65 -12.38 -9.34
N GLN A 177 -15.61 -11.64 -9.88
CA GLN A 177 -15.36 -10.35 -10.53
C GLN A 177 -16.19 -9.29 -9.81
N PRO A 178 -15.70 -8.79 -8.66
CA PRO A 178 -16.43 -7.83 -7.86
C PRO A 178 -16.63 -6.51 -8.63
N LYS A 179 -17.70 -5.81 -8.28
CA LYS A 179 -18.00 -4.48 -8.81
C LYS A 179 -17.31 -3.42 -7.95
N PRO A 180 -16.93 -2.29 -8.53
CA PRO A 180 -16.42 -1.16 -7.77
C PRO A 180 -17.56 -0.46 -7.02
N ASN A 181 -17.22 0.15 -5.89
CA ASN A 181 -18.11 1.01 -5.14
C ASN A 181 -18.59 2.18 -6.04
N ARG A 182 -19.89 2.44 -6.05
CA ARG A 182 -20.49 3.50 -6.88
C ARG A 182 -19.91 4.89 -6.60
N THR A 183 -19.49 5.15 -5.36
CA THR A 183 -18.84 6.41 -4.98
C THR A 183 -17.53 6.57 -5.73
N VAL A 184 -16.73 5.51 -5.87
CA VAL A 184 -15.48 5.53 -6.65
C VAL A 184 -15.76 5.82 -8.12
N LEU A 185 -16.79 5.19 -8.70
CA LEU A 185 -17.17 5.45 -10.10
C LEU A 185 -17.56 6.91 -10.33
N ASN A 186 -18.35 7.49 -9.42
CA ASN A 186 -18.75 8.89 -9.49
C ASN A 186 -17.54 9.82 -9.32
N ASP A 187 -16.66 9.52 -8.35
CA ASP A 187 -15.48 10.33 -8.08
C ASP A 187 -14.50 10.28 -9.28
N ILE A 188 -14.33 9.14 -9.96
CA ILE A 188 -13.52 9.04 -11.20
C ILE A 188 -14.11 9.89 -12.34
N ALA A 189 -15.44 9.98 -12.42
CA ALA A 189 -16.12 10.76 -13.46
C ALA A 189 -15.99 12.28 -13.26
N ASP A 190 -15.77 12.74 -12.02
CA ASP A 190 -15.72 14.17 -11.65
C ASP A 190 -14.33 14.65 -11.19
N CYS A 191 -13.32 13.77 -11.18
CA CYS A 191 -11.97 14.13 -10.76
C CYS A 191 -11.15 14.81 -11.86
N ASP A 192 -10.21 15.65 -11.44
CA ASP A 192 -9.19 16.24 -12.32
C ASP A 192 -8.09 15.23 -12.68
N ALA A 193 -7.81 14.28 -11.78
CA ALA A 193 -6.83 13.23 -11.99
C ALA A 193 -7.11 11.97 -11.16
N VAL A 194 -6.83 10.81 -11.76
CA VAL A 194 -6.64 9.54 -11.10
C VAL A 194 -5.15 9.30 -10.92
N ILE A 195 -4.72 9.03 -9.68
CA ILE A 195 -3.34 8.71 -9.36
C ILE A 195 -3.27 7.27 -8.87
N TYR A 196 -2.60 6.41 -9.64
CA TYR A 196 -2.24 5.06 -9.21
C TYR A 196 -0.98 5.19 -8.34
N GLY A 197 -1.21 5.40 -7.06
CA GLY A 197 -0.16 5.74 -6.09
C GLY A 197 0.86 4.64 -5.88
N MET A 198 2.04 5.04 -5.39
CA MET A 198 3.13 4.13 -5.07
C MET A 198 2.66 2.99 -4.15
N GLY A 199 3.12 1.78 -4.41
CA GLY A 199 2.68 0.57 -3.74
C GLY A 199 2.97 -0.67 -4.56
N SER A 200 2.83 -1.83 -3.94
CA SER A 200 3.01 -3.11 -4.62
C SER A 200 2.01 -3.24 -5.78
N LEU A 201 2.52 -3.48 -6.98
CA LEU A 201 1.72 -3.39 -8.22
C LEU A 201 0.54 -4.37 -8.19
N TYR A 202 0.81 -5.64 -7.90
CA TYR A 202 -0.17 -6.72 -8.00
C TYR A 202 -1.02 -6.87 -6.74
N THR A 203 -0.51 -6.49 -5.58
CA THR A 203 -1.21 -6.67 -4.30
C THR A 203 -1.80 -5.40 -3.69
N SER A 204 -1.47 -4.22 -4.19
CA SER A 204 -2.00 -2.93 -3.68
C SER A 204 -2.69 -2.11 -4.76
N ILE A 205 -2.11 -1.97 -5.96
CA ILE A 205 -2.69 -1.13 -7.02
C ILE A 205 -3.74 -1.91 -7.82
N ILE A 206 -3.33 -3.02 -8.46
CA ILE A 206 -4.17 -3.85 -9.33
C ILE A 206 -5.50 -4.27 -8.68
N PRO A 207 -5.56 -4.70 -7.40
CA PRO A 207 -6.82 -5.14 -6.79
C PRO A 207 -7.91 -4.05 -6.80
N ASN A 208 -7.53 -2.78 -6.76
CA ASN A 208 -8.49 -1.67 -6.80
C ASN A 208 -9.00 -1.37 -8.23
N VAL A 209 -8.35 -1.89 -9.27
CA VAL A 209 -8.67 -1.52 -10.66
C VAL A 209 -9.10 -2.70 -11.53
N CYS A 210 -8.82 -3.95 -11.13
CA CYS A 210 -9.28 -5.16 -11.82
C CYS A 210 -10.74 -5.53 -11.48
N LEU A 211 -11.62 -4.52 -11.46
CA LEU A 211 -13.02 -4.64 -11.04
C LEU A 211 -13.97 -4.49 -12.24
N ARG A 212 -15.09 -5.22 -12.21
CA ARG A 212 -16.06 -5.22 -13.30
C ARG A 212 -16.68 -3.83 -13.48
N GLY A 213 -16.42 -3.20 -14.63
CA GLY A 213 -16.91 -1.86 -14.97
C GLY A 213 -15.95 -0.73 -14.61
N MET A 214 -14.81 -1.02 -13.98
CA MET A 214 -13.79 -0.01 -13.68
C MET A 214 -13.09 0.50 -14.95
N SER A 215 -12.83 -0.38 -15.92
CA SER A 215 -12.18 0.00 -17.19
C SER A 215 -12.91 1.09 -17.93
N GLU A 216 -14.23 0.96 -18.05
CA GLU A 216 -15.08 1.95 -18.72
C GLU A 216 -15.05 3.31 -18.00
N ALA A 217 -15.12 3.31 -16.66
CA ALA A 217 -15.11 4.54 -15.88
C ALA A 217 -13.78 5.29 -16.00
N ILE A 218 -12.66 4.57 -15.89
CA ILE A 218 -11.33 5.15 -16.08
C ILE A 218 -11.17 5.64 -17.52
N ALA A 219 -11.45 4.79 -18.52
CA ALA A 219 -11.20 5.10 -19.92
C ALA A 219 -12.02 6.28 -20.44
N LYS A 220 -13.27 6.43 -19.98
CA LYS A 220 -14.15 7.53 -20.40
C LYS A 220 -13.89 8.83 -19.66
N SER A 221 -13.20 8.79 -18.52
CA SER A 221 -12.86 10.02 -17.79
C SER A 221 -11.83 10.82 -18.60
N GLU A 222 -12.05 12.12 -18.77
CA GLU A 222 -11.11 13.02 -19.45
C GLU A 222 -9.97 13.47 -18.52
N CYS A 223 -9.98 13.02 -17.26
CA CYS A 223 -8.97 13.33 -16.26
C CYS A 223 -7.57 12.81 -16.65
N LYS A 224 -6.56 13.35 -15.96
CA LYS A 224 -5.19 12.79 -16.01
C LYS A 224 -5.13 11.45 -15.29
N LYS A 225 -4.36 10.50 -15.82
CA LYS A 225 -4.25 9.15 -15.27
C LYS A 225 -2.79 8.83 -15.06
N VAL A 226 -2.33 9.07 -13.84
CA VAL A 226 -0.90 9.10 -13.50
C VAL A 226 -0.55 7.86 -12.71
N ILE A 227 0.38 7.04 -13.20
CA ILE A 227 0.98 5.98 -12.39
C ILE A 227 2.27 6.48 -11.73
N MET A 228 2.39 6.24 -10.42
CA MET A 228 3.61 6.51 -9.66
C MET A 228 4.40 5.22 -9.52
N LEU A 229 5.61 5.18 -10.09
CA LEU A 229 6.49 4.03 -9.96
C LEU A 229 7.10 3.94 -8.56
N ASN A 230 7.33 2.71 -8.10
CA ASN A 230 8.05 2.46 -6.86
C ASN A 230 9.51 2.89 -6.96
N GLY A 231 10.07 3.24 -5.82
CA GLY A 231 11.47 3.63 -5.70
C GLY A 231 12.47 2.48 -5.76
N SER A 232 12.01 1.25 -5.57
CA SER A 232 12.78 0.02 -5.58
C SER A 232 12.00 -1.09 -6.27
N LEU A 233 12.71 -2.16 -6.63
CA LEU A 233 12.10 -3.39 -7.12
C LEU A 233 11.59 -4.23 -5.94
N ASP A 234 10.50 -4.96 -6.16
CA ASP A 234 9.97 -5.95 -5.23
C ASP A 234 9.85 -7.33 -5.90
N ARG A 235 9.54 -8.37 -5.12
CA ARG A 235 9.39 -9.73 -5.67
C ARG A 235 8.25 -9.89 -6.66
N GLU A 236 7.25 -9.00 -6.63
CA GLU A 236 6.09 -9.06 -7.52
C GLU A 236 6.46 -8.56 -8.93
N THR A 237 7.25 -7.49 -8.97
CA THR A 237 7.66 -6.79 -10.21
C THR A 237 9.02 -7.26 -10.73
N GLY A 238 9.84 -7.88 -9.90
CA GLY A 238 11.10 -8.51 -10.31
C GLY A 238 12.04 -7.56 -11.03
N ARG A 239 12.15 -7.67 -12.36
CA ARG A 239 12.98 -6.80 -13.22
C ARG A 239 12.16 -6.03 -14.26
N MET A 240 10.86 -5.89 -14.04
CA MET A 240 9.98 -5.16 -14.94
C MET A 240 10.48 -3.73 -15.16
N LYS A 241 10.47 -3.29 -16.41
CA LYS A 241 10.65 -1.90 -16.80
C LYS A 241 9.36 -1.11 -16.59
N ALA A 242 9.47 0.21 -16.64
CA ALA A 242 8.32 1.11 -16.54
C ALA A 242 7.22 0.78 -17.57
N SER A 243 7.58 0.50 -18.83
CA SER A 243 6.61 0.11 -19.87
C SER A 243 5.86 -1.19 -19.56
N GLU A 244 6.54 -2.18 -18.98
CA GLU A 244 5.94 -3.47 -18.58
C GLU A 244 4.99 -3.29 -17.39
N ILE A 245 5.33 -2.40 -16.44
CA ILE A 245 4.43 -2.04 -15.33
C ILE A 245 3.18 -1.34 -15.86
N VAL A 246 3.32 -0.40 -16.79
CA VAL A 246 2.18 0.26 -17.46
C VAL A 246 1.32 -0.78 -18.18
N GLN A 247 1.94 -1.70 -18.92
CA GLN A 247 1.19 -2.74 -19.63
C GLN A 247 0.45 -3.66 -18.67
N ALA A 248 1.07 -4.08 -17.56
CA ALA A 248 0.43 -4.91 -16.54
C ALA A 248 -0.77 -4.20 -15.89
N LEU A 249 -0.66 -2.89 -15.62
CA LEU A 249 -1.79 -2.09 -15.13
C LEU A 249 -2.91 -2.03 -16.17
N VAL A 250 -2.59 -1.73 -17.43
CA VAL A 250 -3.56 -1.65 -18.54
C VAL A 250 -4.27 -2.99 -18.75
N ASP A 251 -3.54 -4.11 -18.68
CA ASP A 251 -4.09 -5.46 -18.80
C ASP A 251 -5.04 -5.78 -17.64
N ALA A 252 -4.67 -5.40 -16.41
CA ALA A 252 -5.49 -5.58 -15.23
C ALA A 252 -6.77 -4.72 -15.27
N VAL A 253 -6.66 -3.44 -15.65
CA VAL A 253 -7.83 -2.56 -15.81
C VAL A 253 -8.75 -3.13 -16.88
N ASN A 254 -8.20 -3.53 -18.03
CA ASN A 254 -8.97 -4.16 -19.10
C ASN A 254 -9.52 -5.55 -18.72
N MET A 255 -9.22 -6.07 -17.54
CA MET A 255 -9.61 -7.39 -17.07
C MET A 255 -9.22 -8.50 -18.06
N ARG A 256 -8.01 -8.41 -18.65
CA ARG A 256 -7.52 -9.42 -19.58
C ARG A 256 -7.53 -10.81 -18.95
N TYR A 257 -7.82 -11.82 -19.78
CA TYR A 257 -7.93 -13.23 -19.39
C TYR A 257 -9.12 -13.54 -18.47
N THR A 258 -10.14 -12.68 -18.46
CA THR A 258 -11.36 -12.87 -17.65
C THR A 258 -12.60 -12.92 -18.55
N ALA A 259 -13.74 -13.29 -17.99
CA ALA A 259 -15.03 -13.28 -18.70
C ALA A 259 -15.55 -11.87 -19.04
N HIS A 260 -14.93 -10.82 -18.51
CA HIS A 260 -15.32 -9.42 -18.69
C HIS A 260 -14.21 -8.58 -19.32
N GLU A 261 -13.36 -9.22 -20.12
CA GLU A 261 -12.27 -8.54 -20.83
C GLU A 261 -12.77 -7.39 -21.70
N THR A 262 -12.04 -6.28 -21.65
CA THR A 262 -12.23 -5.06 -22.43
C THR A 262 -10.94 -4.72 -23.20
N SER A 263 -10.97 -3.74 -24.10
CA SER A 263 -9.87 -3.47 -25.04
C SER A 263 -9.56 -1.99 -25.21
N TYR A 264 -9.58 -1.22 -24.12
CA TYR A 264 -9.17 0.17 -24.13
C TYR A 264 -7.66 0.31 -24.36
N ALA A 265 -7.25 1.37 -25.04
CA ALA A 265 -5.84 1.62 -25.35
C ALA A 265 -5.08 2.09 -24.11
N VAL A 266 -3.75 1.98 -24.15
CA VAL A 266 -2.87 2.40 -23.03
C VAL A 266 -3.19 3.83 -22.59
N ARG A 267 -3.25 4.77 -23.54
CA ARG A 267 -3.53 6.19 -23.27
C ARG A 267 -4.88 6.48 -22.62
N ASP A 268 -5.85 5.56 -22.77
CA ASP A 268 -7.17 5.71 -22.16
C ASP A 268 -7.10 5.37 -20.66
N ILE A 269 -6.11 4.57 -20.24
CA ILE A 269 -5.95 4.09 -18.86
C ILE A 269 -4.80 4.79 -18.13
N VAL A 270 -3.70 5.10 -18.83
CA VAL A 270 -2.53 5.77 -18.28
C VAL A 270 -2.07 6.85 -19.26
N THR A 271 -2.05 8.09 -18.80
CA THR A 271 -1.56 9.24 -19.58
C THR A 271 -0.11 9.57 -19.23
N ASP A 272 0.27 9.37 -17.97
CA ASP A 272 1.55 9.84 -17.43
C ASP A 272 2.14 8.84 -16.44
N VAL A 273 3.47 8.77 -16.41
CA VAL A 273 4.27 8.01 -15.46
C VAL A 273 5.13 8.99 -14.67
N MET A 274 5.03 8.96 -13.35
CA MET A 274 5.95 9.66 -12.45
C MET A 274 6.90 8.65 -11.81
N TYR A 275 8.19 8.98 -11.75
CA TYR A 275 9.22 8.09 -11.19
C TYR A 275 10.28 8.88 -10.42
N PRO A 276 10.87 8.32 -9.35
CA PRO A 276 11.86 9.04 -8.55
C PRO A 276 13.24 8.96 -9.21
N GLN A 277 14.03 10.03 -9.08
CA GLN A 277 15.45 10.03 -9.42
C GLN A 277 16.18 8.90 -8.69
N ASN A 278 17.13 8.25 -9.34
CA ASN A 278 17.92 7.17 -8.75
C ASN A 278 17.09 5.99 -8.19
N GLY A 279 15.85 5.82 -8.66
CA GLY A 279 15.02 4.66 -8.32
C GLY A 279 15.55 3.35 -8.93
N GLY A 280 15.13 2.22 -8.38
CA GLY A 280 15.55 0.89 -8.83
C GLY A 280 14.89 0.40 -10.14
N ILE A 281 13.81 1.03 -10.57
CA ILE A 281 13.06 0.64 -11.79
C ILE A 281 13.69 1.31 -13.02
N VAL A 282 13.95 0.50 -14.04
CA VAL A 282 14.45 1.00 -15.34
C VAL A 282 13.31 1.68 -16.09
N VAL A 283 13.49 2.96 -16.42
CA VAL A 283 12.50 3.77 -17.16
C VAL A 283 12.90 3.89 -18.63
N ASP A 284 12.21 3.14 -19.48
CA ASP A 284 12.38 3.12 -20.93
C ASP A 284 11.48 4.17 -21.61
N VAL A 285 11.91 5.43 -21.50
CA VAL A 285 11.16 6.63 -21.95
C VAL A 285 10.70 6.53 -23.41
N ASP A 286 11.53 6.01 -24.31
CA ASP A 286 11.17 5.88 -25.73
C ASP A 286 10.00 4.91 -25.95
N VAL A 287 9.96 3.82 -25.17
CA VAL A 287 8.87 2.82 -25.23
C VAL A 287 7.59 3.43 -24.65
N LEU A 288 7.68 4.11 -23.50
CA LEU A 288 6.55 4.83 -22.90
C LEU A 288 5.96 5.86 -23.86
N ALA A 289 6.80 6.65 -24.52
CA ALA A 289 6.37 7.62 -25.52
C ALA A 289 5.66 6.94 -26.71
N SER A 290 6.15 5.79 -27.17
CA SER A 290 5.50 5.00 -28.24
C SER A 290 4.14 4.42 -27.82
N MET A 291 3.94 4.18 -26.51
CA MET A 291 2.66 3.79 -25.92
C MET A 291 1.70 4.98 -25.72
N GLY A 292 2.16 6.21 -26.00
CA GLY A 292 1.41 7.45 -25.78
C GLY A 292 1.44 7.95 -24.34
N VAL A 293 2.42 7.52 -23.54
CA VAL A 293 2.57 7.83 -22.12
C VAL A 293 3.74 8.79 -21.90
N GLN A 294 3.51 9.87 -21.16
CA GLN A 294 4.56 10.84 -20.83
C GLN A 294 5.29 10.44 -19.55
N ALA A 295 6.62 10.54 -19.54
CA ALA A 295 7.44 10.18 -18.38
C ALA A 295 7.96 11.43 -17.66
N HIS A 296 7.81 11.45 -16.34
CA HIS A 296 8.14 12.59 -15.47
C HIS A 296 9.06 12.15 -14.34
N GLU A 297 10.34 12.47 -14.47
CA GLU A 297 11.31 12.27 -13.40
C GLU A 297 11.06 13.24 -12.24
N CYS A 298 10.98 12.73 -11.01
CA CYS A 298 10.72 13.47 -9.78
C CYS A 298 11.92 13.47 -8.85
N GLU A 299 12.09 14.55 -8.09
CA GLU A 299 13.13 14.65 -7.07
C GLU A 299 12.98 13.55 -6.02
N SER A 300 14.11 13.05 -5.53
CA SER A 300 14.16 11.93 -4.60
C SER A 300 15.21 12.12 -3.50
N VAL A 301 15.02 11.37 -2.42
CA VAL A 301 15.98 11.20 -1.33
C VAL A 301 16.43 9.74 -1.26
N PRO A 302 17.68 9.45 -0.83
CA PRO A 302 18.14 8.07 -0.68
C PRO A 302 17.24 7.26 0.26
N ALA A 303 16.87 6.05 -0.15
CA ALA A 303 16.15 5.10 0.68
C ALA A 303 17.12 4.04 1.26
N PRO A 304 16.77 3.36 2.37
CA PRO A 304 17.53 2.21 2.84
C PRO A 304 17.58 1.15 1.74
N SER A 305 18.74 0.98 1.10
CA SER A 305 18.93 -0.06 0.08
C SER A 305 19.53 -1.30 0.73
N SER A 306 18.96 -2.48 0.46
CA SER A 306 19.78 -3.69 0.47
C SER A 306 20.88 -3.49 -0.59
N ALA A 307 22.09 -4.01 -0.36
CA ALA A 307 23.24 -3.81 -1.25
C ALA A 307 23.05 -4.30 -2.72
N ALA A 308 21.90 -4.89 -3.06
CA ALA A 308 21.61 -5.52 -4.34
C ALA A 308 20.91 -4.64 -5.39
N SER A 309 20.30 -3.49 -5.04
CA SER A 309 19.63 -2.61 -6.01
C SER A 309 19.46 -1.17 -5.52
N PRO A 310 19.51 -0.16 -6.42
CA PRO A 310 19.19 1.22 -6.07
C PRO A 310 17.77 1.34 -5.48
N ALA A 311 17.63 2.19 -4.47
CA ALA A 311 16.34 2.50 -3.87
C ALA A 311 16.29 3.99 -3.54
N ALA A 312 15.16 4.62 -3.86
CA ALA A 312 14.95 6.04 -3.59
C ALA A 312 13.53 6.30 -3.09
N HIS A 313 13.35 7.23 -2.17
CA HIS A 313 12.04 7.75 -1.80
C HIS A 313 11.79 9.05 -2.56
N TYR A 314 10.54 9.33 -2.93
CA TYR A 314 10.19 10.64 -3.46
C TYR A 314 10.45 11.71 -2.40
N ASP A 315 11.03 12.85 -2.81
CA ASP A 315 10.99 14.04 -1.96
C ASP A 315 9.54 14.53 -1.91
N SER A 316 8.90 14.42 -0.75
CA SER A 316 7.47 14.67 -0.60
C SER A 316 7.08 16.11 -0.92
N VAL A 317 7.92 17.08 -0.56
CA VAL A 317 7.66 18.51 -0.79
C VAL A 317 7.80 18.85 -2.26
N ALA A 318 8.88 18.40 -2.89
CA ALA A 318 9.13 18.60 -4.31
C ALA A 318 8.06 17.90 -5.16
N PHE A 319 7.70 16.66 -4.79
CA PHE A 319 6.68 15.89 -5.48
C PHE A 319 5.31 16.57 -5.44
N VAL A 320 4.80 16.96 -4.27
CA VAL A 320 3.50 17.64 -4.18
C VAL A 320 3.51 18.96 -4.94
N THR A 321 4.62 19.70 -4.86
CA THR A 321 4.77 20.96 -5.61
C THR A 321 4.72 20.72 -7.12
N ARG A 322 5.39 19.66 -7.60
CA ARG A 322 5.39 19.27 -9.01
C ARG A 322 4.02 18.81 -9.45
N LEU A 323 3.36 17.94 -8.69
CA LEU A 323 2.02 17.43 -8.98
C LEU A 323 1.01 18.59 -9.04
N ALA A 324 1.05 19.52 -8.10
CA ALA A 324 0.19 20.70 -8.13
C ALA A 324 0.42 21.57 -9.37
N ARG A 325 1.67 21.74 -9.82
CA ARG A 325 1.98 22.45 -11.07
C ARG A 325 1.54 21.68 -12.29
N PHE A 326 1.73 20.36 -12.29
CA PHE A 326 1.33 19.45 -13.36
C PHE A 326 -0.18 19.52 -13.59
N LEU A 327 -0.98 19.47 -12.53
CA LEU A 327 -2.44 19.58 -12.60
C LEU A 327 -2.92 21.00 -12.96
N ARG A 328 -2.19 22.06 -12.55
CA ARG A 328 -2.56 23.46 -12.85
C ARG A 328 -2.16 23.95 -14.25
N ARG A 329 -1.00 23.54 -14.77
CA ARG A 329 -0.43 24.07 -16.03
C ARG A 329 -1.26 23.75 -17.28
N GLU A 330 -2.10 22.73 -17.22
CA GLU A 330 -2.91 22.29 -18.36
C GLU A 330 -4.39 22.67 -18.24
N GLY A 331 -4.75 23.56 -17.30
CA GLY A 331 -6.14 24.01 -17.12
C GLY A 331 -7.08 22.93 -16.59
N VAL A 332 -6.53 21.89 -15.95
CA VAL A 332 -7.27 20.72 -15.47
C VAL A 332 -7.91 20.98 -14.10
N ALA A 333 -7.25 21.72 -13.21
CA ALA A 333 -7.85 22.14 -11.93
C ALA A 333 -8.87 23.28 -12.13
N ARG A 334 -10.14 23.03 -11.82
CA ARG A 334 -11.17 24.08 -11.70
C ARG A 334 -11.10 24.82 -10.37
#